data_AF-A0A8H4VVW8-F1
#
_entry.id   AF-A0A8H4VVW8-F1
#
_cell.length_a   1.000
_cell.length_b   1.000
_cell.length_c   1.000
_cell.angle_alpha   90.00
_cell.angle_beta   90.00
_cell.angle_gamma   90.00
#
_symmetry.space_group_name_H-M   'P 1'
#
loop_
_entity.id
_entity.type
_entity.pdbx_description
1 polymer ?
#
loop_
_entity_poly.entity_id
_entity_poly.type
_entity_poly.pdbx_seq_one_letter_code
_entity_poly.pdbx_strand_id
1 'polypeptide(L)'
;MARIAPQVLRRYLFGGQVSSRRCVHRSRNEQLAPFQHFLHRRFNVTNSSVETPGSAAEGNPTPQNIDVAEASRSISNTPDPDPIIPFRKQLKDEAKKRKTESVGKKAKEDNQTLDDWELTVGIEIHAQLNTARKLFSAAASTINDVPNTHVALFDVAMPGSQPIFQKETLLPALRAALALNCNIPRQSKFDRKHYFHWDQPSGYQITQYYEPFARDGHITLYSHDGIAKEDGDQITIGIKQIQMEQDTAKTISHPGDEHWLDFNRVGLPLIEIITLPQIHHPSTAAALVRKVQIILNAVDSCVLGMQSGGLRADVNVSVLVSERRSRI
;
A
#
# COMPACT_ATOMS: atom_id res chain seq x y z
N MET A 1 28.65 1.59 -34.07
CA MET A 1 27.44 0.94 -33.51
C MET A 1 26.66 0.30 -34.64
N ALA A 2 26.54 -1.03 -34.66
CA ALA A 2 25.76 -1.74 -35.68
C ALA A 2 24.28 -1.44 -35.49
N ARG A 3 23.63 -0.82 -36.49
CA ARG A 3 22.19 -0.58 -36.48
C ARG A 3 21.49 -1.86 -36.93
N ILE A 4 20.89 -2.59 -35.99
CA ILE A 4 20.02 -3.72 -36.32
C ILE A 4 18.65 -3.14 -36.70
N ALA A 5 18.18 -3.44 -37.90
CA ALA A 5 16.88 -2.96 -38.36
C ALA A 5 15.75 -3.49 -37.45
N PRO A 6 14.73 -2.67 -37.10
CA PRO A 6 13.64 -3.08 -36.20
C PRO A 6 12.92 -4.36 -36.61
N GLN A 7 12.86 -4.65 -37.92
CA GLN A 7 12.27 -5.87 -38.46
C GLN A 7 13.08 -7.13 -38.09
N VAL A 8 14.41 -7.00 -38.00
CA VAL A 8 15.31 -8.08 -37.56
C VAL A 8 15.17 -8.31 -36.06
N LEU A 9 15.06 -7.24 -35.28
CA LEU A 9 14.82 -7.32 -33.83
C LEU A 9 13.48 -8.00 -33.52
N ARG A 10 12.41 -7.63 -34.25
CA ARG A 10 11.08 -8.24 -34.12
C ARG A 10 11.11 -9.74 -34.43
N ARG A 11 11.80 -10.17 -35.49
CA ARG A 11 11.92 -11.60 -35.83
C ARG A 11 12.73 -12.39 -34.79
N TYR A 12 13.73 -11.77 -34.19
CA TYR A 12 14.49 -12.38 -33.11
C TYR A 12 13.65 -12.52 -31.84
N LEU A 13 13.04 -11.43 -31.37
CA LEU A 13 12.30 -11.40 -30.11
C LEU A 13 11.04 -12.28 -30.13
N PHE A 14 10.34 -12.36 -31.26
CA PHE A 14 9.07 -13.10 -31.34
C PHE A 14 9.17 -14.43 -32.12
N GLY A 15 10.27 -14.68 -32.81
CA GLY A 15 10.47 -15.88 -33.64
C GLY A 15 11.75 -16.65 -33.36
N GLY A 16 12.61 -16.20 -32.44
CA GLY A 16 13.83 -16.90 -32.02
C GLY A 16 14.90 -17.06 -33.11
N GLN A 17 14.78 -16.38 -34.25
CA GLN A 17 15.68 -16.55 -35.40
C GLN A 17 16.39 -15.25 -35.75
N VAL A 18 17.73 -15.29 -35.76
CA VAL A 18 18.58 -14.24 -36.35
C VAL A 18 19.03 -14.70 -37.74
N SER A 19 18.42 -14.15 -38.80
CA SER A 19 18.87 -14.38 -40.18
C SER A 19 20.03 -13.44 -40.53
N SER A 20 21.20 -13.67 -39.95
CA SER A 20 22.41 -12.96 -40.36
C SER A 20 23.55 -13.96 -40.51
N ARG A 21 24.05 -14.10 -41.74
CA ARG A 21 25.20 -14.95 -42.10
C ARG A 21 26.55 -14.34 -41.70
N ARG A 22 26.60 -13.35 -40.79
CA ARG A 22 27.88 -12.82 -40.27
C ARG A 22 27.85 -12.76 -38.75
N CYS A 23 28.54 -13.78 -38.20
CA CYS A 23 29.14 -13.97 -36.87
C CYS A 23 28.34 -13.62 -35.61
N VAL A 24 27.91 -14.68 -34.91
CA VAL A 24 28.21 -14.88 -33.48
C VAL A 24 28.80 -16.29 -33.36
N HIS A 25 30.03 -16.40 -32.85
CA HIS A 25 30.72 -17.67 -32.69
C HIS A 25 29.98 -18.49 -31.62
N ARG A 26 29.33 -19.59 -32.03
CA ARG A 26 28.67 -20.53 -31.13
C ARG A 26 29.74 -21.49 -30.60
N SER A 27 30.07 -21.43 -29.30
CA SER A 27 30.81 -22.54 -28.69
C SER A 27 29.89 -23.76 -28.71
N ARG A 28 30.41 -24.87 -29.25
CA ARG A 28 29.73 -26.16 -29.26
C ARG A 28 29.91 -26.79 -27.89
N ASN A 29 28.83 -26.95 -27.14
CA ASN A 29 28.43 -28.22 -26.53
C ASN A 29 27.21 -27.97 -25.64
N GLU A 30 26.05 -28.38 -26.13
CA GLU A 30 25.00 -29.02 -25.32
C GLU A 30 23.95 -29.55 -26.29
N GLN A 31 23.76 -30.87 -26.26
CA GLN A 31 22.82 -31.61 -27.09
C GLN A 31 21.40 -31.29 -26.62
N LEU A 32 20.63 -30.56 -27.43
CA LEU A 32 19.18 -30.46 -27.25
C LEU A 32 18.51 -31.68 -27.88
N ALA A 33 17.87 -32.50 -27.04
CA ALA A 33 16.93 -33.53 -27.47
C ALA A 33 15.68 -32.88 -28.12
N PRO A 34 15.04 -33.52 -29.12
CA PRO A 34 13.89 -32.95 -29.80
C PRO A 34 12.63 -33.04 -28.94
N PHE A 35 12.03 -31.89 -28.65
CA PHE A 35 10.68 -31.81 -28.07
C PHE A 35 9.66 -32.38 -29.08
N GLN A 36 9.07 -33.53 -28.75
CA GLN A 36 7.94 -34.10 -29.46
C GLN A 36 6.67 -33.31 -29.16
N HIS A 37 5.89 -33.06 -30.21
CA HIS A 37 4.50 -32.62 -30.15
C HIS A 37 3.65 -33.53 -29.25
N PHE A 38 2.93 -32.94 -28.29
CA PHE A 38 1.71 -33.56 -27.74
C PHE A 38 0.53 -32.59 -27.86
N LEU A 39 -0.39 -32.99 -28.74
CA LEU A 39 -1.71 -32.43 -28.95
C LEU A 39 -2.65 -32.78 -27.78
N HIS A 40 -3.57 -31.84 -27.51
CA HIS A 40 -4.89 -32.01 -26.90
C HIS A 40 -5.12 -33.13 -25.87
N ARG A 41 -5.39 -32.74 -24.62
CA ARG A 41 -6.34 -33.46 -23.76
C ARG A 41 -7.29 -32.47 -23.08
N ARG A 42 -8.55 -32.52 -23.51
CA ARG A 42 -9.69 -31.88 -22.83
C ARG A 42 -9.93 -32.57 -21.49
N PHE A 43 -10.14 -31.80 -20.44
CA PHE A 43 -10.74 -32.29 -19.20
C PHE A 43 -12.06 -31.56 -18.95
N ASN A 44 -13.13 -32.35 -18.88
CA ASN A 44 -14.46 -31.94 -18.46
C ASN A 44 -14.46 -31.69 -16.96
N VAL A 45 -15.01 -30.56 -16.52
CA VAL A 45 -15.37 -30.31 -15.12
C VAL A 45 -16.89 -30.39 -15.03
N THR A 46 -17.38 -31.39 -14.31
CA THR A 46 -18.79 -31.58 -13.96
C THR A 46 -19.13 -30.75 -12.72
N ASN A 47 -20.21 -29.98 -12.81
CA ASN A 47 -20.87 -29.27 -11.72
C ASN A 47 -21.44 -30.23 -10.67
N SER A 48 -21.35 -29.85 -9.40
CA SER A 48 -22.23 -30.36 -8.33
C SER A 48 -22.62 -29.22 -7.39
N SER A 49 -23.84 -28.73 -7.59
CA SER A 49 -24.71 -28.04 -6.64
C SER A 49 -25.36 -29.03 -5.66
N VAL A 50 -26.14 -28.50 -4.70
CA VAL A 50 -27.13 -29.12 -3.76
C VAL A 50 -26.72 -28.81 -2.30
N GLU A 51 -27.26 -27.79 -1.61
CA GLU A 51 -28.63 -27.54 -1.09
C GLU A 51 -28.76 -27.87 0.41
N THR A 52 -29.41 -26.95 1.12
CA THR A 52 -29.91 -27.05 2.51
C THR A 52 -31.36 -27.55 2.49
N PRO A 53 -31.81 -28.26 3.54
CA PRO A 53 -33.00 -27.81 4.30
C PRO A 53 -32.84 -28.16 5.81
N GLY A 54 -33.65 -27.73 6.79
CA GLY A 54 -34.98 -27.15 6.87
C GLY A 54 -35.66 -27.70 8.14
N SER A 55 -36.21 -26.78 8.95
CA SER A 55 -37.12 -26.88 10.11
C SER A 55 -37.98 -28.16 10.31
N ALA A 56 -38.18 -28.58 11.57
CA ALA A 56 -39.46 -29.15 12.05
C ALA A 56 -39.63 -28.97 13.59
N ALA A 57 -40.88 -28.73 14.01
CA ALA A 57 -41.36 -28.41 15.34
C ALA A 57 -42.08 -29.61 16.02
N GLU A 58 -42.59 -29.37 17.25
CA GLU A 58 -43.55 -30.17 18.04
C GLU A 58 -42.97 -31.38 18.80
N GLY A 59 -43.33 -31.71 20.05
CA GLY A 59 -44.31 -31.21 21.01
C GLY A 59 -44.18 -32.03 22.32
N ASN A 60 -44.53 -31.44 23.47
CA ASN A 60 -44.66 -32.14 24.77
C ASN A 60 -45.87 -33.08 24.79
N PRO A 61 -45.89 -34.11 25.66
CA PRO A 61 -46.81 -33.99 26.80
C PRO A 61 -46.29 -34.54 28.15
N THR A 62 -47.03 -34.11 29.17
CA THR A 62 -46.95 -34.21 30.64
C THR A 62 -47.38 -35.59 31.22
N PRO A 63 -47.37 -35.82 32.56
CA PRO A 63 -46.89 -37.05 33.20
C PRO A 63 -47.98 -37.88 33.89
N GLN A 64 -47.63 -39.07 34.41
CA GLN A 64 -48.44 -39.82 35.37
C GLN A 64 -47.60 -40.32 36.56
N ASN A 65 -48.16 -40.05 37.76
CA ASN A 65 -47.71 -40.42 39.10
C ASN A 65 -47.86 -41.92 39.37
N ILE A 66 -46.99 -42.46 40.24
CA ILE A 66 -47.37 -43.54 41.16
C ILE A 66 -46.75 -43.25 42.55
N ASP A 67 -47.64 -43.15 43.54
CA ASP A 67 -47.40 -43.06 44.98
C ASP A 67 -46.93 -44.38 45.57
N VAL A 68 -46.06 -44.33 46.58
CA VAL A 68 -46.05 -45.30 47.71
C VAL A 68 -45.62 -44.57 49.01
N ALA A 69 -46.53 -44.50 49.97
CA ALA A 69 -46.29 -44.23 51.40
C ALA A 69 -45.56 -45.43 52.04
N GLU A 70 -44.78 -45.36 53.12
CA GLU A 70 -45.05 -44.81 54.46
C GLU A 70 -43.83 -45.09 55.36
N ALA A 71 -43.84 -44.55 56.60
CA ALA A 71 -43.06 -44.93 57.80
C ALA A 71 -41.95 -43.96 58.30
N SER A 72 -42.40 -43.00 59.11
CA SER A 72 -41.85 -42.47 60.37
C SER A 72 -40.38 -42.73 60.78
N ARG A 73 -39.63 -41.65 61.06
CA ARG A 73 -38.99 -41.34 62.38
C ARG A 73 -38.21 -40.01 62.32
N SER A 74 -37.94 -39.48 63.51
CA SER A 74 -37.74 -38.07 63.87
C SER A 74 -36.28 -37.60 64.00
N ILE A 75 -36.07 -36.27 63.80
CA ILE A 75 -35.01 -35.36 64.31
C ILE A 75 -33.65 -35.30 63.58
N SER A 76 -33.34 -34.16 62.95
CA SER A 76 -32.29 -33.20 63.37
C SER A 76 -32.12 -32.06 62.35
N ASN A 77 -32.05 -30.81 62.83
CA ASN A 77 -31.72 -29.63 62.02
C ASN A 77 -30.20 -29.57 61.78
N THR A 78 -29.79 -29.50 60.52
CA THR A 78 -28.42 -29.13 60.08
C THR A 78 -28.52 -27.97 59.07
N PRO A 79 -27.57 -27.01 59.05
CA PRO A 79 -27.62 -25.87 58.12
C PRO A 79 -27.32 -26.30 56.69
N ASP A 80 -28.03 -25.73 55.72
CA ASP A 80 -27.83 -25.91 54.27
C ASP A 80 -26.39 -25.58 53.83
N PRO A 81 -25.77 -26.35 52.91
CA PRO A 81 -24.47 -26.01 52.36
C PRO A 81 -24.58 -24.88 51.31
N ASP A 82 -23.57 -24.00 51.28
CA ASP A 82 -23.47 -22.87 50.36
C ASP A 82 -23.68 -23.26 48.88
N PRO A 83 -24.28 -22.37 48.05
CA PRO A 83 -24.62 -22.70 46.67
C PRO A 83 -23.36 -23.03 45.86
N ILE A 84 -23.34 -24.22 45.25
CA ILE A 84 -22.25 -24.72 44.40
C ILE A 84 -22.11 -23.80 43.18
N ILE A 85 -21.12 -22.91 43.21
CA ILE A 85 -20.79 -22.04 42.08
C ILE A 85 -20.11 -22.90 41.00
N PRO A 86 -20.59 -22.90 39.74
CA PRO A 86 -19.94 -23.64 38.67
C PRO A 86 -18.49 -23.18 38.47
N PHE A 87 -17.54 -24.12 38.40
CA PHE A 87 -16.10 -23.85 38.25
C PHE A 87 -15.76 -22.89 37.10
N ARG A 88 -16.54 -22.93 36.01
CA ARG A 88 -16.43 -22.00 34.88
C ARG A 88 -16.65 -20.53 35.26
N LYS A 89 -17.54 -20.26 36.22
CA LYS A 89 -17.81 -18.91 36.72
C LYS A 89 -16.66 -18.41 37.58
N GLN A 90 -16.10 -19.29 38.42
CA GLN A 90 -14.89 -19.00 39.21
C GLN A 90 -13.70 -18.65 38.31
N LEU A 91 -13.44 -19.46 37.27
CA LEU A 91 -12.38 -19.18 36.29
C LEU A 91 -12.58 -17.85 35.56
N LYS A 92 -13.82 -17.49 35.24
CA LYS A 92 -14.14 -16.23 34.57
C LYS A 92 -13.95 -15.03 35.49
N ASP A 93 -14.31 -15.17 36.76
CA ASP A 93 -14.16 -14.14 37.78
C ASP A 93 -12.69 -13.97 38.21
N GLU A 94 -11.91 -15.06 38.27
CA GLU A 94 -10.46 -15.02 38.44
C GLU A 94 -9.74 -14.39 37.25
N ALA A 95 -10.14 -14.72 36.01
CA ALA A 95 -9.59 -14.07 34.82
C ALA A 95 -9.93 -12.58 34.78
N LYS A 96 -11.12 -12.20 35.26
CA LYS A 96 -11.53 -10.80 35.38
C LYS A 96 -10.73 -10.10 36.47
N LYS A 97 -10.54 -10.69 37.65
CA LYS A 97 -9.67 -10.18 38.72
C LYS A 97 -8.23 -10.03 38.29
N ARG A 98 -7.65 -11.04 37.62
CA ARG A 98 -6.28 -10.96 37.05
C ARG A 98 -6.16 -9.85 36.01
N LYS A 99 -7.20 -9.58 35.22
CA LYS A 99 -7.26 -8.40 34.33
C LYS A 99 -7.33 -7.10 35.12
N THR A 100 -8.12 -7.01 36.18
CA THR A 100 -8.22 -5.79 36.98
C THR A 100 -6.95 -5.53 37.81
N GLU A 101 -6.26 -6.58 38.27
CA GLU A 101 -5.00 -6.52 39.02
C GLU A 101 -3.79 -6.23 38.10
N SER A 102 -3.77 -6.77 36.88
CA SER A 102 -2.76 -6.40 35.85
C SER A 102 -3.00 -5.03 35.24
N VAL A 103 -4.20 -4.46 35.40
CA VAL A 103 -4.56 -3.08 35.05
C VAL A 103 -4.48 -2.16 36.29
N GLY A 104 -3.59 -2.47 37.24
CA GLY A 104 -3.00 -1.40 38.05
C GLY A 104 -2.41 -0.36 37.10
N LYS A 105 -2.82 0.92 37.26
CA LYS A 105 -2.42 2.08 36.43
C LYS A 105 -0.92 2.08 36.09
N LYS A 106 -0.51 1.37 35.04
CA LYS A 106 0.61 1.83 34.24
C LYS A 106 0.07 3.04 33.52
N ALA A 107 0.39 4.23 34.05
CA ALA A 107 0.42 5.40 33.19
C ALA A 107 1.14 4.95 31.91
N LYS A 108 0.51 5.19 30.76
CA LYS A 108 1.08 4.86 29.48
C LYS A 108 2.35 5.69 29.40
N GLU A 109 3.50 5.13 29.80
CA GLU A 109 4.79 5.79 29.69
C GLU A 109 4.90 6.20 28.24
N ASP A 110 4.93 7.51 28.01
CA ASP A 110 5.04 8.07 26.69
C ASP A 110 6.48 7.90 26.23
N ASN A 111 6.82 6.69 25.79
CA ASN A 111 8.15 6.34 25.29
C ASN A 111 8.46 7.00 23.93
N GLN A 112 7.69 8.01 23.51
CA GLN A 112 7.88 8.70 22.24
C GLN A 112 8.95 9.80 22.32
N THR A 113 9.30 10.25 23.52
CA THR A 113 10.25 11.35 23.74
C THR A 113 11.29 11.00 24.79
N LEU A 114 12.56 11.28 24.52
CA LEU A 114 13.66 11.20 25.47
C LEU A 114 14.24 12.62 25.61
N ASP A 115 14.41 13.11 26.85
CA ASP A 115 14.73 14.53 27.13
C ASP A 115 16.01 15.02 26.43
N ASP A 116 17.01 14.15 26.26
CA ASP A 116 18.30 14.49 25.64
C ASP A 116 18.31 14.33 24.11
N TRP A 117 17.19 13.94 23.49
CA TRP A 117 17.12 13.64 22.07
C TRP A 117 16.06 14.46 21.35
N GLU A 118 16.46 15.06 20.24
CA GLU A 118 15.59 15.77 19.32
C GLU A 118 15.28 14.92 18.09
N LEU A 119 14.00 14.84 17.75
CA LEU A 119 13.50 14.20 16.53
C LEU A 119 13.40 15.24 15.41
N THR A 120 13.85 14.91 14.20
CA THR A 120 13.63 15.72 12.99
C THR A 120 13.11 14.81 11.88
N VAL A 121 11.96 15.15 11.32
CA VAL A 121 11.27 14.35 10.31
C VAL A 121 10.95 15.15 9.06
N GLY A 122 11.25 14.56 7.91
CA GLY A 122 10.73 14.95 6.59
C GLY A 122 9.91 13.81 5.99
N ILE A 123 8.92 14.13 5.16
CA ILE A 123 8.01 13.15 4.58
C ILE A 123 7.98 13.32 3.07
N GLU A 124 8.03 12.22 2.34
CA GLU A 124 7.84 12.14 0.89
C GLU A 124 6.51 11.42 0.62
N ILE A 125 5.55 12.13 0.04
CA ILE A 125 4.21 11.60 -0.20
C ILE A 125 4.01 11.39 -1.69
N HIS A 126 3.83 10.13 -2.10
CA HIS A 126 3.48 9.78 -3.47
C HIS A 126 1.97 9.61 -3.59
N ALA A 127 1.32 10.46 -4.38
CA ALA A 127 -0.12 10.43 -4.59
C ALA A 127 -0.44 10.18 -6.07
N GLN A 128 -1.28 9.19 -6.34
CA GLN A 128 -1.69 8.83 -7.70
C GLN A 128 -2.73 9.83 -8.23
N LEU A 129 -2.45 10.46 -9.36
CA LEU A 129 -3.39 11.38 -10.01
C LEU A 129 -4.62 10.63 -10.55
N ASN A 130 -5.79 11.24 -10.43
CA ASN A 130 -7.09 10.69 -10.83
C ASN A 130 -7.38 10.85 -12.33
N THR A 131 -6.43 10.53 -13.21
CA THR A 131 -6.62 10.63 -14.67
C THR A 131 -7.02 9.31 -15.31
N ALA A 132 -7.77 9.38 -16.40
CA ALA A 132 -8.19 8.20 -17.17
C ALA A 132 -7.04 7.49 -17.91
N ARG A 133 -5.92 8.18 -18.16
CA ARG A 133 -4.75 7.65 -18.87
C ARG A 133 -3.46 7.83 -18.07
N LYS A 134 -2.49 6.96 -18.37
CA LYS A 134 -1.13 6.96 -17.82
C LYS A 134 -0.35 8.22 -18.19
N LEU A 135 0.76 8.51 -17.49
CA LEU A 135 1.49 9.77 -17.64
C LEU A 135 2.08 9.99 -19.05
N PHE A 136 2.63 8.92 -19.63
CA PHE A 136 3.35 8.95 -20.90
C PHE A 136 2.83 7.95 -21.94
N SER A 137 1.64 7.39 -21.73
CA SER A 137 1.04 6.43 -22.66
C SER A 137 -0.48 6.57 -22.71
N ALA A 138 -1.07 6.06 -23.79
CA ALA A 138 -2.51 6.12 -24.01
C ALA A 138 -3.28 5.01 -23.26
N ALA A 139 -2.59 4.10 -22.57
CA ALA A 139 -3.24 3.05 -21.81
C ALA A 139 -4.04 3.63 -20.64
N ALA A 140 -5.12 2.95 -20.29
CA ALA A 140 -6.01 3.36 -19.23
C ALA A 140 -5.32 3.29 -17.86
N SER A 141 -5.63 4.25 -16.99
CA SER A 141 -5.29 4.16 -15.58
C SER A 141 -6.36 3.34 -14.89
N THR A 142 -6.02 2.14 -14.43
CA THR A 142 -6.96 1.30 -13.71
C THR A 142 -6.34 0.71 -12.46
N ILE A 143 -7.20 0.26 -11.55
CA ILE A 143 -6.82 -0.26 -10.23
C ILE A 143 -7.45 -1.64 -10.10
N ASN A 144 -6.63 -2.66 -9.85
CA ASN A 144 -7.05 -4.04 -9.59
C ASN A 144 -7.83 -4.73 -10.73
N ASP A 145 -7.58 -4.34 -11.99
CA ASP A 145 -8.09 -5.08 -13.15
C ASP A 145 -7.29 -6.35 -13.42
N VAL A 146 -7.75 -7.12 -14.41
CA VAL A 146 -7.06 -8.32 -14.90
C VAL A 146 -5.61 -7.96 -15.27
N PRO A 147 -4.61 -8.69 -14.76
CA PRO A 147 -3.20 -8.35 -14.96
C PRO A 147 -2.83 -8.16 -16.43
N ASN A 148 -1.98 -7.16 -16.71
CA ASN A 148 -1.43 -6.89 -18.03
C ASN A 148 -2.44 -6.59 -19.15
N THR A 149 -3.64 -6.09 -18.83
CA THR A 149 -4.68 -5.74 -19.82
C THR A 149 -4.67 -4.26 -20.23
N HIS A 150 -4.11 -3.38 -19.38
CA HIS A 150 -4.03 -1.95 -19.62
C HIS A 150 -2.57 -1.50 -19.79
N VAL A 151 -1.95 -2.00 -20.85
CA VAL A 151 -0.51 -1.83 -21.11
C VAL A 151 -0.27 -1.41 -22.55
N ALA A 152 0.43 -0.29 -22.74
CA ALA A 152 0.90 0.17 -24.04
C ALA A 152 2.34 -0.31 -24.34
N LEU A 153 2.78 -0.23 -25.59
CA LEU A 153 4.15 -0.60 -25.99
C LEU A 153 5.22 0.17 -25.20
N PHE A 154 4.97 1.43 -24.87
CA PHE A 154 5.87 2.25 -24.08
C PHE A 154 5.98 1.78 -22.62
N ASP A 155 4.86 1.34 -22.04
CA ASP A 155 4.78 0.91 -20.64
C ASP A 155 5.70 -0.29 -20.35
N VAL A 156 5.86 -1.17 -21.33
CA VAL A 156 6.75 -2.35 -21.28
C VAL A 156 8.08 -2.14 -22.00
N ALA A 157 8.47 -0.88 -22.22
CA ALA A 157 9.75 -0.49 -22.81
C ALA A 157 10.07 -1.18 -24.15
N MET A 158 9.06 -1.39 -25.00
CA MET A 158 9.28 -2.03 -26.31
C MET A 158 10.25 -1.19 -27.16
N PRO A 159 11.27 -1.82 -27.77
CA PRO A 159 12.26 -1.10 -28.56
C PRO A 159 11.62 -0.22 -29.65
N GLY A 160 11.93 1.06 -29.63
CA GLY A 160 11.41 2.06 -30.58
C GLY A 160 10.15 2.80 -30.11
N SER A 161 9.52 2.40 -29.00
CA SER A 161 8.47 3.20 -28.35
C SER A 161 9.03 4.51 -27.78
N GLN A 162 8.18 5.53 -27.66
CA GLN A 162 8.54 6.86 -27.15
C GLN A 162 7.48 7.34 -26.14
N PRO A 163 7.87 8.13 -25.13
CA PRO A 163 6.92 8.71 -24.17
C PRO A 163 6.03 9.75 -24.85
N ILE A 164 4.72 9.66 -24.61
CA ILE A 164 3.74 10.65 -25.07
C ILE A 164 3.02 11.22 -23.86
N PHE A 165 3.43 12.42 -23.46
CA PHE A 165 2.88 13.10 -22.29
C PHE A 165 1.37 13.36 -22.44
N GLN A 166 0.57 12.90 -21.46
CA GLN A 166 -0.87 13.15 -21.41
C GLN A 166 -1.15 14.47 -20.67
N LYS A 167 -1.63 15.48 -21.40
CA LYS A 167 -1.83 16.84 -20.87
C LYS A 167 -2.90 16.89 -19.78
N GLU A 168 -3.82 15.94 -19.80
CA GLU A 168 -4.90 15.79 -18.83
C GLU A 168 -4.37 15.56 -17.41
N THR A 169 -3.15 15.04 -17.27
CA THR A 169 -2.46 14.86 -15.97
C THR A 169 -2.03 16.18 -15.33
N LEU A 170 -1.91 17.26 -16.11
CA LEU A 170 -1.55 18.57 -15.57
C LEU A 170 -2.64 19.15 -14.68
N LEU A 171 -3.92 18.98 -15.03
CA LEU A 171 -5.01 19.62 -14.31
C LEU A 171 -5.08 19.18 -12.83
N PRO A 172 -5.12 17.88 -12.49
CA PRO A 172 -5.09 17.46 -11.10
C PRO A 172 -3.77 17.80 -10.40
N ALA A 173 -2.62 17.74 -11.10
CA ALA A 173 -1.34 18.17 -10.53
C ALA A 173 -1.32 19.66 -10.17
N LEU A 174 -1.85 20.53 -11.04
CA LEU A 174 -1.99 21.96 -10.80
C LEU A 174 -2.91 22.24 -9.59
N ARG A 175 -4.05 21.55 -9.49
CA ARG A 175 -4.96 21.67 -8.34
C ARG A 175 -4.25 21.34 -7.04
N ALA A 176 -3.51 20.22 -7.01
CA ALA A 176 -2.72 19.82 -5.85
C ALA A 176 -1.67 20.88 -5.49
N ALA A 177 -0.87 21.34 -6.47
CA ALA A 177 0.17 22.33 -6.22
C ALA A 177 -0.37 23.67 -5.68
N LEU A 178 -1.47 24.16 -6.25
CA LEU A 178 -2.13 25.39 -5.78
C LEU A 178 -2.72 25.22 -4.38
N ALA A 179 -3.36 24.07 -4.11
CA ALA A 179 -3.95 23.78 -2.80
C ALA A 179 -2.91 23.63 -1.69
N LEU A 180 -1.68 23.28 -2.07
CA LEU A 180 -0.50 23.18 -1.20
C LEU A 180 0.34 24.46 -1.17
N ASN A 181 -0.21 25.56 -1.68
CA ASN A 181 0.38 26.89 -1.71
C ASN A 181 1.76 26.94 -2.40
N CYS A 182 2.02 26.05 -3.37
CA CYS A 182 3.29 26.03 -4.08
C CYS A 182 3.35 27.09 -5.18
N ASN A 183 4.55 27.58 -5.46
CA ASN A 183 4.86 28.34 -6.66
C ASN A 183 5.03 27.40 -7.86
N ILE A 184 4.37 27.69 -8.98
CA ILE A 184 4.38 26.87 -10.20
C ILE A 184 5.25 27.57 -11.25
N PRO A 185 6.43 27.04 -11.57
CA PRO A 185 7.30 27.60 -12.60
C PRO A 185 6.63 27.61 -13.99
N ARG A 186 7.00 28.59 -14.81
CA ARG A 186 6.56 28.68 -16.22
C ARG A 186 7.10 27.54 -17.10
N GLN A 187 8.17 26.89 -16.65
CA GLN A 187 8.84 25.80 -17.33
C GLN A 187 9.17 24.70 -16.32
N SER A 188 8.90 23.46 -16.70
CA SER A 188 9.27 22.25 -15.98
C SER A 188 9.73 21.20 -16.98
N LYS A 189 10.66 20.32 -16.59
CA LYS A 189 11.25 19.28 -17.44
C LYS A 189 11.21 17.93 -16.75
N PHE A 190 11.16 16.89 -17.57
CA PHE A 190 11.25 15.51 -17.12
C PHE A 190 12.66 14.96 -17.30
N ASP A 191 13.12 14.24 -16.28
CA ASP A 191 14.44 13.64 -16.14
C ASP A 191 14.32 12.12 -16.02
N ARG A 192 15.42 11.41 -16.25
CA ARG A 192 15.48 9.94 -16.11
C ARG A 192 16.26 9.55 -14.86
N LYS A 193 15.57 8.98 -13.88
CA LYS A 193 16.15 8.36 -12.69
C LYS A 193 16.44 6.89 -12.99
N HIS A 194 17.71 6.55 -13.22
CA HIS A 194 18.10 5.22 -13.68
C HIS A 194 18.29 4.25 -12.49
N TYR A 195 17.65 3.09 -12.56
CA TYR A 195 17.85 1.96 -11.64
C TYR A 195 17.32 0.68 -12.28
N PHE A 196 17.93 -0.45 -11.92
CA PHE A 196 17.51 -1.76 -12.42
C PHE A 196 16.65 -2.45 -11.37
N HIS A 197 15.38 -2.63 -11.69
CA HIS A 197 14.46 -3.45 -10.94
C HIS A 197 13.46 -4.07 -11.90
N TRP A 198 12.99 -5.29 -11.63
CA TRP A 198 12.14 -6.03 -12.56
C TRP A 198 10.76 -5.41 -12.79
N ASP A 199 10.29 -4.58 -11.86
CA ASP A 199 9.04 -3.83 -11.97
C ASP A 199 9.17 -2.52 -12.79
N GLN A 200 10.41 -2.16 -13.18
CA GLN A 200 10.74 -0.97 -13.97
C GLN A 200 11.35 -1.40 -15.32
N PRO A 201 10.53 -1.71 -16.33
CA PRO A 201 10.98 -2.35 -17.57
C PRO A 201 11.94 -1.50 -18.41
N SER A 202 11.88 -0.17 -18.28
CA SER A 202 12.75 0.76 -18.99
C SER A 202 14.16 0.88 -18.38
N GLY A 203 14.38 0.38 -17.16
CA GLY A 203 15.63 0.62 -16.40
C GLY A 203 15.82 2.06 -15.94
N TYR A 204 14.77 2.89 -16.04
CA TYR A 204 14.71 4.23 -15.49
C TYR A 204 13.27 4.67 -15.27
N GLN A 205 13.02 5.46 -14.24
CA GLN A 205 11.75 6.16 -14.01
C GLN A 205 11.84 7.57 -14.62
N ILE A 206 10.79 7.99 -15.32
CA ILE A 206 10.66 9.39 -15.73
C ILE A 206 10.06 10.18 -14.56
N THR A 207 10.82 11.13 -14.03
CA THR A 207 10.49 11.97 -12.87
C THR A 207 10.99 13.40 -13.14
N GLN A 208 11.09 14.29 -12.14
CA GLN A 208 11.59 15.65 -12.31
C GLN A 208 12.51 16.03 -11.15
N TYR A 209 13.78 16.28 -11.44
CA TYR A 209 14.76 16.64 -10.41
C TYR A 209 15.24 18.09 -10.55
N TYR A 210 15.63 18.50 -11.77
CA TYR A 210 16.26 19.81 -11.97
C TYR A 210 15.25 20.95 -12.08
N GLU A 211 14.11 20.71 -12.75
CA GLU A 211 13.05 21.70 -12.95
C GLU A 211 11.69 21.09 -12.53
N PRO A 212 11.45 20.96 -11.21
CA PRO A 212 10.26 20.30 -10.69
C PRO A 212 8.97 21.06 -11.06
N PHE A 213 7.85 20.36 -10.99
CA PHE A 213 6.53 20.89 -11.36
C PHE A 213 6.09 22.07 -10.49
N ALA A 214 6.35 22.02 -9.18
CA ALA A 214 6.09 23.13 -8.27
C ALA A 214 7.12 23.16 -7.12
N ARG A 215 7.29 24.31 -6.46
CA ARG A 215 8.28 24.53 -5.39
C ARG A 215 7.80 25.50 -4.34
N ASP A 216 8.50 25.54 -3.21
CA ASP A 216 8.36 26.58 -2.17
C ASP A 216 6.91 26.70 -1.65
N GLY A 217 6.26 25.56 -1.37
CA GLY A 217 4.91 25.50 -0.81
C GLY A 217 4.89 25.40 0.70
N HIS A 218 3.69 25.30 1.28
CA HIS A 218 3.54 25.09 2.73
C HIS A 218 2.14 24.58 3.10
N ILE A 219 2.06 23.92 4.25
CA ILE A 219 0.82 23.48 4.89
C ILE A 219 0.84 23.94 6.34
N THR A 220 -0.23 24.63 6.74
CA THR A 220 -0.48 24.96 8.15
C THR A 220 -1.38 23.91 8.77
N LEU A 221 -0.92 23.34 9.88
CA LEU A 221 -1.67 22.45 10.74
C LEU A 221 -2.10 23.21 11.99
N TYR A 222 -3.30 22.91 12.47
CA TYR A 222 -3.86 23.52 13.68
C TYR A 222 -4.06 22.46 14.76
N SER A 223 -4.27 22.89 16.00
CA SER A 223 -4.55 22.02 17.14
C SER A 223 -5.67 20.99 16.87
N HIS A 224 -6.72 21.37 16.14
CA HIS A 224 -7.83 20.47 15.77
C HIS A 224 -7.45 19.38 14.75
N ASP A 225 -6.34 19.51 14.03
CA ASP A 225 -5.83 18.46 13.14
C ASP A 225 -5.17 17.31 13.94
N GLY A 226 -4.92 17.51 15.23
CA GLY A 226 -4.30 16.54 16.13
C GLY A 226 -2.78 16.57 16.11
N ILE A 227 -2.20 17.78 16.04
CA ILE A 227 -0.75 18.00 16.24
C ILE A 227 -0.35 17.77 17.69
N ALA A 228 0.96 17.66 17.94
CA ALA A 228 1.53 17.60 19.27
C ALA A 228 1.19 18.86 20.08
N LYS A 229 1.05 18.74 21.41
CA LYS A 229 0.74 19.90 22.26
C LYS A 229 1.93 20.87 22.33
N GLU A 230 3.12 20.31 22.21
CA GLU A 230 4.43 20.94 22.20
C GLU A 230 4.60 21.87 20.99
N ASP A 231 3.91 21.59 19.88
CA ASP A 231 3.90 22.43 18.68
C ASP A 231 2.94 23.63 18.78
N GLY A 232 2.22 23.79 19.91
CA GLY A 232 1.31 24.89 20.18
C GLY A 232 -0.04 24.80 19.43
N ASP A 233 -0.65 25.95 19.16
CA ASP A 233 -1.97 26.03 18.51
C ASP A 233 -1.94 25.80 17.00
N GLN A 234 -0.79 26.10 16.38
CA GLN A 234 -0.57 25.90 14.95
C GLN A 234 0.91 25.75 14.63
N ILE A 235 1.21 24.98 13.58
CA ILE A 235 2.54 24.81 13.01
C ILE A 235 2.46 24.83 11.49
N THR A 236 3.40 25.48 10.83
CA THR A 236 3.49 25.51 9.36
C THR A 236 4.69 24.69 8.90
N ILE A 237 4.45 23.70 8.07
CA ILE A 237 5.46 22.84 7.47
C ILE A 237 5.64 23.23 6.01
N GLY A 238 6.86 23.56 5.61
CA GLY A 238 7.19 23.87 4.23
C GLY A 238 7.20 22.63 3.34
N ILE A 239 6.83 22.84 2.08
CA ILE A 239 6.97 21.86 0.99
C ILE A 239 8.12 22.35 0.13
N LYS A 240 9.17 21.53 0.02
CA LYS A 240 10.33 21.81 -0.81
C LYS A 240 9.93 21.85 -2.29
N GLN A 241 9.30 20.77 -2.76
CA GLN A 241 8.85 20.66 -4.14
C GLN A 241 7.75 19.62 -4.33
N ILE A 242 7.07 19.74 -5.47
CA ILE A 242 6.20 18.72 -6.03
C ILE A 242 6.75 18.35 -7.40
N GLN A 243 6.90 17.06 -7.66
CA GLN A 243 7.34 16.53 -8.95
C GLN A 243 6.32 15.54 -9.51
N MET A 244 6.17 15.55 -10.84
CA MET A 244 5.37 14.55 -11.54
C MET A 244 6.23 13.36 -11.95
N GLU A 245 5.74 12.14 -11.73
CA GLU A 245 6.50 10.94 -12.07
C GLU A 245 5.63 9.72 -12.40
N GLN A 246 6.29 8.69 -12.91
CA GLN A 246 5.67 7.40 -13.25
C GLN A 246 5.68 6.44 -12.07
N ASP A 247 4.59 5.70 -11.84
CA ASP A 247 4.60 4.56 -10.94
C ASP A 247 5.26 3.32 -11.58
N THR A 248 5.66 2.36 -10.73
CA THR A 248 6.24 1.08 -11.15
C THR A 248 5.18 -0.02 -11.31
N ALA A 249 5.55 -1.14 -11.93
CA ALA A 249 4.69 -2.33 -11.98
C ALA A 249 4.44 -2.92 -10.58
N LYS A 250 3.44 -3.79 -10.45
CA LYS A 250 3.20 -4.54 -9.22
C LYS A 250 3.91 -5.89 -9.31
N THR A 251 4.73 -6.20 -8.31
CA THR A 251 5.33 -7.54 -8.14
C THR A 251 4.46 -8.38 -7.22
N ILE A 252 4.11 -9.59 -7.65
CA ILE A 252 3.36 -10.58 -6.88
C ILE A 252 4.31 -11.74 -6.60
N SER A 253 4.65 -11.94 -5.33
CA SER A 253 5.50 -13.06 -4.93
C SER A 253 4.72 -14.36 -4.96
N HIS A 254 5.28 -15.37 -5.63
CA HIS A 254 4.75 -16.73 -5.67
C HIS A 254 5.72 -17.69 -4.96
N PRO A 255 5.21 -18.81 -4.40
CA PRO A 255 6.07 -19.82 -3.79
C PRO A 255 7.12 -20.35 -4.77
N GLY A 256 8.35 -20.58 -4.29
CA GLY A 256 9.42 -21.16 -5.10
C GLY A 256 10.28 -20.17 -5.88
N ASP A 257 10.59 -19.01 -5.27
CA ASP A 257 11.41 -17.93 -5.87
C ASP A 257 10.88 -17.42 -7.22
N GLU A 258 9.56 -17.53 -7.44
CA GLU A 258 8.88 -17.03 -8.61
C GLU A 258 8.22 -15.67 -8.32
N HIS A 259 8.37 -14.73 -9.24
CA HIS A 259 7.76 -13.40 -9.14
C HIS A 259 6.95 -13.10 -10.41
N TRP A 260 5.66 -12.84 -10.23
CA TRP A 260 4.78 -12.40 -11.31
C TRP A 260 4.72 -10.87 -11.35
N LEU A 261 4.72 -10.33 -12.56
CA LEU A 261 4.67 -8.89 -12.79
C LEU A 261 3.34 -8.51 -13.44
N ASP A 262 2.67 -7.55 -12.83
CA ASP A 262 1.51 -6.87 -13.40
C ASP A 262 1.88 -5.43 -13.77
N PHE A 263 1.94 -5.18 -15.07
CA PHE A 263 2.28 -3.90 -15.68
C PHE A 263 1.06 -2.96 -15.82
N ASN A 264 -0.13 -3.30 -15.33
CA ASN A 264 -1.25 -2.36 -15.33
C ASN A 264 -0.89 -1.05 -14.61
N ARG A 265 -0.17 -1.15 -13.49
CA ARG A 265 0.25 0.00 -12.66
C ARG A 265 1.42 0.80 -13.25
N VAL A 266 2.26 0.19 -14.09
CA VAL A 266 3.46 0.87 -14.59
C VAL A 266 3.07 2.10 -15.41
N GLY A 267 3.72 3.23 -15.16
CA GLY A 267 3.46 4.47 -15.88
C GLY A 267 2.22 5.23 -15.42
N LEU A 268 1.51 4.77 -14.37
CA LEU A 268 0.47 5.58 -13.74
C LEU A 268 1.05 6.94 -13.30
N PRO A 269 0.26 8.02 -13.42
CA PRO A 269 0.74 9.35 -13.08
C PRO A 269 0.71 9.57 -11.58
N LEU A 270 1.85 9.95 -11.02
CA LEU A 270 2.00 10.33 -9.62
C LEU A 270 2.41 11.79 -9.51
N ILE A 271 2.06 12.40 -8.38
CA ILE A 271 2.81 13.52 -7.82
C ILE A 271 3.54 13.06 -6.56
N GLU A 272 4.80 13.43 -6.44
CA GLU A 272 5.57 13.26 -5.22
C GLU A 272 5.70 14.63 -4.54
N ILE A 273 5.23 14.72 -3.30
CA ILE A 273 5.21 15.93 -2.47
C ILE A 273 6.29 15.75 -1.40
N ILE A 274 7.33 16.59 -1.45
CA ILE A 274 8.50 16.48 -0.57
C ILE A 274 8.44 17.61 0.46
N THR A 275 8.34 17.27 1.74
CA THR A 275 8.31 18.26 2.83
C THR A 275 9.73 18.69 3.23
N LEU A 276 9.84 19.86 3.84
CA LEU A 276 11.03 20.22 4.59
C LEU A 276 11.10 19.40 5.90
N PRO A 277 12.30 19.17 6.44
CA PRO A 277 12.49 18.42 7.69
C PRO A 277 12.20 19.31 8.90
N GLN A 278 10.93 19.68 9.10
CA GLN A 278 10.47 20.65 10.11
C GLN A 278 9.51 20.04 11.15
N ILE A 279 9.38 18.72 11.15
CA ILE A 279 8.46 18.00 12.04
C ILE A 279 9.26 17.39 13.18
N HIS A 280 8.85 17.69 14.42
CA HIS A 280 9.58 17.26 15.62
C HIS A 280 8.79 16.26 16.48
N HIS A 281 7.54 15.97 16.13
CA HIS A 281 6.67 15.09 16.91
C HIS A 281 5.91 14.08 16.02
N PRO A 282 5.81 12.79 16.41
CA PRO A 282 5.14 11.76 15.60
C PRO A 282 3.66 12.04 15.32
N SER A 283 2.93 12.63 16.28
CA SER A 283 1.53 13.02 16.11
C SER A 283 1.37 14.08 15.01
N THR A 284 2.28 15.05 14.96
CA THR A 284 2.32 16.09 13.94
C THR A 284 2.64 15.53 12.55
N ALA A 285 3.55 14.54 12.45
CA ALA A 285 3.79 13.81 11.20
C ALA A 285 2.50 13.13 10.68
N ALA A 286 1.78 12.44 11.56
CA ALA A 286 0.51 11.80 11.21
C ALA A 286 -0.59 12.82 10.85
N ALA A 287 -0.63 13.97 11.52
CA ALA A 287 -1.53 15.07 11.19
C ALA A 287 -1.25 15.64 9.80
N LEU A 288 0.03 15.80 9.43
CA LEU A 288 0.42 16.27 8.11
C LEU A 288 -0.08 15.35 6.99
N VAL A 289 0.20 14.05 7.08
CA VAL A 289 -0.23 13.08 6.05
C VAL A 289 -1.76 13.06 5.90
N ARG A 290 -2.49 13.08 7.02
CA ARG A 290 -3.96 13.17 7.01
C ARG A 290 -4.44 14.48 6.36
N LYS A 291 -3.82 15.61 6.69
CA LYS A 291 -4.18 16.92 6.12
C LYS A 291 -3.95 16.95 4.61
N VAL A 292 -2.80 16.45 4.15
CA VAL A 292 -2.49 16.32 2.72
C VAL A 292 -3.55 15.47 2.02
N GLN A 293 -3.88 14.31 2.57
CA GLN A 293 -4.92 13.45 2.02
C GLN A 293 -6.28 14.17 1.90
N ILE A 294 -6.68 14.92 2.94
CA ILE A 294 -7.94 15.70 2.94
C ILE A 294 -7.91 16.79 1.86
N ILE A 295 -6.79 17.54 1.74
CA ILE A 295 -6.65 18.61 0.75
C ILE A 295 -6.72 18.05 -0.67
N LEU A 296 -5.94 17.01 -0.97
CA LEU A 296 -5.92 16.38 -2.30
C LEU A 296 -7.29 15.80 -2.70
N ASN A 297 -8.04 15.26 -1.74
CA ASN A 297 -9.41 14.83 -1.95
C ASN A 297 -10.34 16.02 -2.23
N ALA A 298 -10.26 17.08 -1.42
CA ALA A 298 -11.13 18.25 -1.55
C ALA A 298 -10.97 18.95 -2.90
N VAL A 299 -9.78 18.91 -3.50
CA VAL A 299 -9.50 19.49 -4.82
C VAL A 299 -9.58 18.49 -5.97
N ASP A 300 -10.03 17.25 -5.71
CA ASP A 300 -10.18 16.21 -6.73
C ASP A 300 -8.92 16.06 -7.59
N SER A 301 -7.76 15.86 -6.95
CA SER A 301 -6.48 15.64 -7.66
C SER A 301 -6.04 14.19 -7.72
N CYS A 302 -6.43 13.38 -6.74
CA CYS A 302 -5.82 12.06 -6.54
C CYS A 302 -6.84 10.95 -6.27
N VAL A 303 -6.45 9.73 -6.60
CA VAL A 303 -7.15 8.52 -6.18
C VAL A 303 -7.05 8.40 -4.66
N LEU A 304 -8.18 8.12 -4.02
CA LEU A 304 -8.29 8.11 -2.57
C LEU A 304 -7.81 6.81 -1.94
N GLY A 305 -7.15 6.97 -0.80
CA GLY A 305 -6.93 5.92 0.19
C GLY A 305 -5.55 5.29 0.14
N MET A 306 -4.93 5.18 1.31
CA MET A 306 -3.69 4.40 1.45
C MET A 306 -3.96 2.90 1.28
N GLN A 307 -5.17 2.43 1.64
CA GLN A 307 -5.59 1.03 1.53
C GLN A 307 -5.66 0.53 0.08
N SER A 308 -5.97 1.41 -0.86
CA SER A 308 -6.01 1.11 -2.30
C SER A 308 -4.66 1.36 -2.97
N GLY A 309 -3.68 1.92 -2.25
CA GLY A 309 -2.38 2.34 -2.78
C GLY A 309 -2.40 3.71 -3.49
N GLY A 310 -3.50 4.45 -3.43
CA GLY A 310 -3.62 5.78 -4.07
C GLY A 310 -2.76 6.87 -3.41
N LEU A 311 -2.36 6.66 -2.15
CA LEU A 311 -1.43 7.51 -1.42
C LEU A 311 -0.42 6.65 -0.64
N ARG A 312 0.86 6.99 -0.78
CA ARG A 312 1.99 6.38 -0.06
C ARG A 312 2.79 7.49 0.63
N ALA A 313 3.41 7.18 1.76
CA ALA A 313 4.25 8.14 2.48
C ALA A 313 5.52 7.44 2.99
N ASP A 314 6.66 7.96 2.58
CA ASP A 314 7.98 7.55 3.06
C ASP A 314 8.45 8.58 4.09
N VAL A 315 8.84 8.11 5.27
CA VAL A 315 9.15 8.96 6.43
C VAL A 315 10.64 8.94 6.69
N ASN A 316 11.30 10.08 6.47
CA ASN A 316 12.72 10.29 6.72
C ASN A 316 12.91 10.81 8.14
N VAL A 317 13.58 10.03 9.00
CA VAL A 317 13.74 10.34 10.42
C VAL A 317 15.22 10.51 10.78
N SER A 318 15.53 11.59 11.48
CA SER A 318 16.83 11.83 12.11
C SER A 318 16.64 12.10 13.60
N VAL A 319 17.59 11.62 14.41
CA VAL A 319 17.63 11.87 15.86
C VAL A 319 18.98 12.51 16.21
N LEU A 320 18.95 13.56 17.01
CA LEU A 320 20.12 14.34 17.43
C LEU A 320 20.15 14.42 18.96
N VAL A 321 21.33 14.38 19.56
CA VAL A 321 21.49 14.72 20.99
C VAL A 321 21.40 16.23 21.17
N SER A 322 20.47 16.70 22.01
CA SER A 322 20.11 18.12 22.20
C SER A 322 21.31 19.03 22.49
N GLU A 323 22.32 18.55 23.22
CA GLU A 323 23.53 19.34 23.54
C GLU A 323 24.35 19.77 22.31
N ARG A 324 24.32 19.00 21.21
CA ARG A 324 25.14 19.30 20.01
C ARG A 324 24.65 20.51 19.23
N ARG A 325 23.39 20.92 19.37
CA ARG A 325 22.82 22.07 18.64
C ARG A 325 23.31 23.42 19.19
N SER A 326 23.79 23.45 20.43
CA SER A 326 24.38 24.65 21.04
C SER A 326 25.79 24.99 20.54
N ARG A 327 26.42 24.13 19.73
CA ARG A 327 27.82 24.23 19.30
C ARG A 327 28.02 24.47 17.79
N ILE A 328 26.94 24.66 17.03
CA ILE A 328 26.95 24.95 15.58
C ILE A 328 26.21 26.26 15.36
#